data_AF-A0A522BF83-F1
#
_entry.id   AF-A0A522BF83-F1
#
_cell.length_a   1.000
_cell.length_b   1.000
_cell.length_c   1.000
_cell.angle_alpha   90.00
_cell.angle_beta   90.00
_cell.angle_gamma   90.00
#
_symmetry.space_group_name_H-M   'P 1'
#
loop_
_entity.id
_entity.type
_entity.pdbx_description
1 polymer ?
#
loop_
_entity_poly.entity_id
_entity_poly.type
_entity_poly.pdbx_seq_one_letter_code
_entity_poly.pdbx_strand_id
1 'polypeptide(L)' 'MKRLLPVLLALALAATSCGQRRVGPMAPRRPDSPEHRGIKSSGECISCHDIAGIKDHKKEDNCLSCHFSIPGR' A
#
# COMPACT_ATOMS: atom_id res chain seq x y z
N MET A 1 20.29 -13.50 31.97
CA MET A 1 20.45 -12.73 30.72
C MET A 1 19.92 -13.42 29.46
N LYS A 2 20.06 -14.75 29.28
CA LYS A 2 19.59 -15.48 28.07
C LYS A 2 18.08 -15.39 27.77
N ARG A 3 17.23 -15.09 28.78
CA ARG A 3 15.77 -14.92 28.62
C ARG A 3 15.35 -13.55 28.07
N LEU A 4 16.25 -12.56 28.07
CA LEU A 4 15.95 -11.21 27.55
C LEU A 4 16.15 -11.12 26.03
N LEU A 5 16.97 -12.01 25.47
CA LEU A 5 17.27 -12.05 24.04
C LEU A 5 16.03 -12.31 23.16
N PRO A 6 15.14 -13.29 23.45
CA PRO A 6 13.94 -13.50 22.64
C PRO A 6 12.94 -12.34 22.77
N VAL A 7 12.88 -11.68 23.93
CA VAL A 7 11.98 -10.54 24.16
C VAL A 7 12.42 -9.33 23.34
N LEU A 8 13.72 -9.00 23.37
CA LEU A 8 14.28 -7.91 22.56
C LEU A 8 14.13 -8.17 21.06
N LEU A 9 14.30 -9.42 20.62
CA LEU A 9 14.11 -9.79 19.22
C LEU A 9 12.64 -9.64 18.79
N ALA A 10 11.70 -10.06 19.63
CA ALA A 10 10.27 -9.88 19.36
C ALA A 10 9.85 -8.40 19.28
N LEU A 11 10.39 -7.54 20.14
CA LEU A 11 10.15 -6.09 20.06
C LEU A 11 10.75 -5.48 18.78
N ALA A 12 11.93 -5.91 18.36
CA ALA A 12 12.56 -5.42 17.13
C ALA A 12 11.75 -5.82 15.87
N LEU A 13 11.20 -7.04 15.83
CA LEU A 13 10.32 -7.51 14.76
C LEU A 13 8.97 -6.78 14.73
N ALA A 14 8.41 -6.44 15.90
CA ALA A 14 7.16 -5.67 15.98
C ALA A 14 7.33 -4.21 15.52
N ALA A 15 8.53 -3.63 15.70
CA ALA A 15 8.81 -2.25 15.28
C ALA A 15 8.90 -2.09 13.75
N THR A 16 9.25 -3.13 13.01
CA THR A 16 9.37 -3.06 11.54
C THR A 16 8.03 -3.19 10.82
N SER A 17 7.01 -3.80 11.44
CA SER A 17 5.72 -4.05 10.78
C SER A 17 4.80 -2.83 10.66
N CYS A 18 4.96 -1.81 11.52
CA CYS A 18 4.15 -0.58 11.45
C CYS A 18 4.73 0.48 10.49
N GLY A 19 5.97 0.33 10.02
CA GLY A 19 6.68 1.36 9.26
C GLY A 19 6.58 1.26 7.73
N GLN A 20 5.97 0.20 7.19
CA GLN A 20 6.10 -0.14 5.76
C GLN A 20 5.01 0.39 4.84
N ARG A 21 3.89 0.95 5.36
CA ARG A 21 2.94 1.68 4.50
C ARG A 21 3.37 3.13 4.34
N ARG A 22 4.59 3.35 3.81
CA ARG A 22 5.05 4.68 3.40
C ARG A 22 4.39 5.03 2.07
N VAL A 23 3.11 5.38 2.13
CA VAL A 23 2.43 6.02 1.01
C VAL A 23 3.04 7.42 0.89
N GLY A 24 3.57 7.74 -0.30
CA GLY A 24 4.12 9.08 -0.53
C GLY A 24 3.07 10.13 -0.15
N PRO A 25 3.45 11.24 0.49
CA PRO A 25 2.49 12.25 0.95
C PRO A 25 1.62 12.84 -0.17
N MET A 26 2.05 12.68 -1.42
CA MET A 26 1.35 13.12 -2.63
C MET A 26 0.84 11.98 -3.52
N ALA A 27 0.82 10.73 -3.04
CA ALA A 27 0.18 9.66 -3.80
C ALA A 27 -1.33 9.95 -3.91
N PRO A 28 -1.88 10.10 -5.12
CA PRO A 28 -3.30 10.42 -5.28
C PRO A 28 -4.16 9.33 -4.65
N ARG A 29 -5.23 9.72 -3.98
CA ARG A 29 -6.19 8.75 -3.42
C ARG A 29 -7.16 8.31 -4.51
N ARG A 30 -7.60 7.06 -4.42
CA ARG A 30 -8.65 6.54 -5.30
C ARG A 30 -9.97 7.25 -4.98
N PRO A 31 -10.60 7.93 -5.94
CA PRO A 31 -11.84 8.64 -5.70
C PRO A 31 -12.97 7.67 -5.37
N ASP A 32 -13.94 8.14 -4.58
CA ASP A 32 -15.15 7.38 -4.29
C ASP A 32 -16.20 7.55 -5.40
N SER A 33 -15.91 7.00 -6.59
CA SER A 33 -16.82 7.03 -7.75
C SER A 33 -17.34 5.63 -8.09
N PRO A 34 -18.48 5.52 -8.81
CA PRO A 34 -19.05 4.23 -9.21
C PRO A 34 -18.04 3.30 -9.91
N GLU A 35 -17.16 3.88 -10.74
CA GLU A 35 -16.13 3.17 -11.51
C GLU A 35 -15.03 2.58 -10.62
N HIS A 36 -14.79 3.18 -9.45
CA HIS A 36 -13.71 2.79 -8.54
C HIS A 36 -14.18 1.96 -7.34
N ARG A 37 -15.45 2.07 -6.95
CA ARG A 37 -16.04 1.34 -5.80
C ARG A 37 -15.98 -0.18 -5.98
N GLY A 38 -16.12 -0.66 -7.21
CA GLY A 38 -16.13 -2.08 -7.55
C GLY A 38 -14.74 -2.74 -7.68
N ILE A 39 -13.68 -1.94 -7.80
CA ILE A 39 -12.31 -2.42 -8.08
C ILE A 39 -11.74 -3.15 -6.86
N LYS A 40 -11.34 -4.42 -7.05
CA LYS A 40 -10.80 -5.29 -5.99
C LYS A 40 -9.35 -5.70 -6.21
N SER A 41 -8.77 -5.41 -7.37
CA SER A 41 -7.41 -5.81 -7.72
C SER A 41 -6.66 -4.75 -8.53
N SER A 42 -5.33 -4.81 -8.48
CA SER A 42 -4.45 -3.97 -9.30
C SER A 42 -4.59 -4.26 -10.81
N GLY A 43 -4.92 -5.50 -11.18
CA GLY A 43 -5.15 -5.87 -12.58
C GLY A 43 -6.32 -5.13 -13.21
N GLU A 44 -7.40 -4.90 -12.44
CA GLU A 44 -8.53 -4.08 -12.89
C GLU A 44 -8.13 -2.61 -13.09
N CYS A 45 -7.22 -2.08 -12.27
CA CYS A 45 -6.69 -0.73 -12.48
C CYS A 45 -5.95 -0.62 -13.82
N ILE A 46 -5.11 -1.60 -14.16
CA ILE A 46 -4.28 -1.60 -15.37
C ILE A 46 -5.13 -1.74 -16.65
N SER A 47 -6.38 -2.21 -16.55
CA SER A 47 -7.30 -2.27 -17.70
C SER A 47 -7.64 -0.89 -18.28
N CYS A 48 -7.59 0.16 -17.44
CA CYS A 48 -7.87 1.54 -17.84
C CYS A 48 -6.67 2.48 -17.64
N HIS A 49 -5.77 2.16 -16.72
CA HIS A 49 -4.62 3.00 -16.38
C HIS A 49 -3.31 2.39 -16.90
N ASP A 50 -2.69 3.07 -17.86
CA ASP A 50 -1.32 2.76 -18.25
C ASP A 50 -0.33 3.37 -17.25
N ILE A 51 0.39 2.50 -16.55
CA ILE A 51 1.43 2.89 -15.61
C ILE A 51 2.84 2.69 -16.17
N ALA A 52 2.96 2.22 -17.42
CA ALA A 52 4.25 2.08 -18.07
C ALA A 52 4.90 3.46 -18.23
N GLY A 53 6.05 3.65 -17.58
CA GLY A 53 6.80 4.91 -17.63
C GLY A 53 6.44 5.92 -16.54
N ILE A 54 5.50 5.61 -15.64
CA ILE A 54 5.34 6.39 -14.41
C ILE A 54 6.52 6.09 -13.48
N LYS A 55 7.21 7.13 -13.02
CA LYS A 55 8.33 7.01 -12.09
C LYS A 55 7.87 6.29 -10.82
N ASP A 56 8.70 5.37 -10.34
CA ASP A 56 8.48 4.59 -9.12
C ASP A 56 7.27 3.63 -9.17
N HIS A 57 6.74 3.34 -10.36
CA HIS A 57 5.70 2.32 -10.58
C HIS A 57 6.20 1.16 -11.45
N LYS A 58 5.71 -0.03 -11.15
CA LYS A 58 5.89 -1.27 -11.90
C LYS A 58 4.53 -1.92 -12.18
N LYS A 59 4.46 -2.73 -13.24
CA LYS A 59 3.22 -3.43 -13.62
C LYS A 59 2.70 -4.37 -12.53
N GLU A 60 3.62 -4.87 -11.71
CA GLU A 60 3.34 -5.83 -10.65
C GLU A 60 3.01 -5.15 -9.31
N ASP A 61 3.02 -3.82 -9.25
CA ASP A 61 2.77 -3.09 -8.00
C ASP A 61 1.34 -3.28 -7.51
N ASN A 62 1.20 -3.41 -6.19
CA ASN A 62 -0.11 -3.43 -5.55
C ASN A 62 -0.65 -2.01 -5.43
N CYS A 63 -1.32 -1.52 -6.47
CA CYS A 63 -1.96 -0.20 -6.52
C CYS A 63 -2.79 0.12 -5.25
N LEU A 64 -3.55 -0.85 -4.74
CA LEU A 64 -4.46 -0.66 -3.61
C LEU A 64 -3.73 -0.50 -2.26
N SER A 65 -2.45 -0.84 -2.19
CA SER A 65 -1.64 -0.64 -0.98
C SER A 65 -1.36 0.84 -0.70
N CYS A 66 -1.26 1.65 -1.77
CA CYS A 66 -0.94 3.07 -1.70
C CYS A 66 -2.14 3.95 -2.09
N HIS A 67 -2.89 3.56 -3.13
CA HIS A 67 -4.02 4.29 -3.68
C HIS A 67 -5.36 3.76 -3.13
N PHE A 68 -5.46 3.65 -1.81
CA PHE A 68 -6.71 3.24 -1.17
C PHE A 68 -7.72 4.40 -1.08
N SER A 69 -9.01 4.07 -1.14
CA SER A 69 -10.08 5.02 -0.82
C SER A 69 -10.13 5.26 0.69
N ILE A 70 -10.39 6.50 1.10
CA ILE A 70 -10.66 6.84 2.50
C ILE A 70 -12.19 6.90 2.65
N PRO A 71 -12.81 6.05 3.49
CA PRO A 71 -14.24 6.16 3.74
C PRO A 71 -14.61 7.54 4.31
N GLY A 72 -15.66 8.16 3.76
CA GLY A 72 -16.21 9.41 4.28
C GLY A 72 -15.45 10.69 3.91
N ARG A 73 -14.59 10.65 2.88
CA ARG A 73 -13.95 11.83 2.29
C ARG A 73 -14.15 11.87 0.79
#